data_AF-A0A1Z9FIY0-F1
#
_entry.id   AF-A0A1Z9FIY0-F1
#
_cell.length_a   1.000
_cell.length_b   1.000
_cell.length_c   1.000
_cell.angle_alpha   90.00
_cell.angle_beta   90.00
_cell.angle_gamma   90.00
#
_symmetry.space_group_name_H-M   'P 1'
#
loop_
_entity.id
_entity.type
_entity.pdbx_description
1 polymer ?
#
loop_
_entity_poly.entity_id
_entity_poly.type
_entity_poly.pdbx_seq_one_letter_code
_entity_poly.pdbx_strand_id
1 'polypeptide(L)'
;MQVTIKRFLVLILFLLSLNNYATSFDKAKETIQIRQAAMQELWMRIKRLSPYVELKEKIDYNKDIADQDAEEIILLLEKTKDLWPSYTNLSAKSFTNATPAVWALPDYFEKLYSAAEVSAITLKETISNDDIDGTEKAMCNLGNACGSCHANFRRLLTSQLASEVSGWSGQYIKNCN
;
A
#
# COMPACT_ATOMS: atom_id res chain seq x y z
N MET A 1 -40.58 -9.67 -46.79
CA MET A 1 -39.14 -9.77 -46.47
C MET A 1 -38.60 -8.58 -45.67
N GLN A 2 -38.98 -7.33 -45.99
CA GLN A 2 -38.53 -6.11 -45.27
C GLN A 2 -39.01 -5.99 -43.81
N VAL A 3 -40.23 -6.43 -43.49
CA VAL A 3 -40.81 -6.31 -42.13
C VAL A 3 -40.15 -7.27 -41.13
N THR A 4 -39.73 -8.45 -41.60
CA THR A 4 -39.04 -9.46 -40.79
C THR A 4 -37.62 -9.01 -40.41
N ILE A 5 -36.92 -8.33 -41.33
CA ILE A 5 -35.58 -7.77 -41.09
C ILE A 5 -35.62 -6.62 -40.06
N LYS A 6 -36.62 -5.74 -40.13
CA LYS A 6 -36.81 -4.65 -39.16
C LYS A 6 -37.08 -5.15 -37.73
N ARG A 7 -37.86 -6.23 -37.59
CA ARG A 7 -38.12 -6.86 -36.28
C ARG A 7 -36.87 -7.55 -35.70
N PHE A 8 -36.04 -8.14 -36.56
CA PHE A 8 -34.77 -8.75 -36.15
C PHE A 8 -33.75 -7.69 -35.69
N LEU A 9 -33.67 -6.55 -36.39
CA LEU A 9 -32.79 -5.42 -36.03
C LEU A 9 -33.16 -4.78 -34.68
N VAL A 10 -34.46 -4.65 -34.37
CA VAL A 10 -34.91 -4.12 -33.07
C VAL A 10 -34.60 -5.08 -31.91
N LEU A 11 -34.64 -6.39 -32.13
CA LEU A 11 -34.29 -7.39 -31.11
C LEU A 11 -32.79 -7.42 -30.79
N ILE A 12 -31.93 -7.24 -31.81
CA ILE A 12 -30.47 -7.20 -31.65
C ILE A 12 -30.03 -5.93 -30.90
N LEU A 13 -30.67 -4.79 -31.17
CA LEU A 13 -30.43 -3.53 -30.44
C LEU A 13 -30.88 -3.59 -28.96
N PHE A 14 -31.89 -4.40 -28.62
CA PHE A 14 -32.32 -4.60 -27.22
C PHE A 14 -31.33 -5.48 -26.43
N LEU A 15 -30.74 -6.50 -27.07
CA LEU A 15 -29.76 -7.40 -26.45
C LEU A 15 -28.39 -6.75 -26.19
N LEU A 16 -28.04 -5.70 -26.93
CA LEU A 16 -26.79 -4.93 -26.75
C LEU A 16 -26.85 -3.93 -25.59
N SER A 17 -28.00 -3.78 -24.90
CA SER A 17 -28.18 -2.81 -23.82
C SER A 17 -27.94 -3.35 -22.41
N LEU A 18 -27.48 -4.60 -22.28
CA LEU A 18 -26.94 -5.15 -21.03
C LEU A 18 -25.55 -4.55 -20.79
N ASN A 19 -25.51 -3.26 -20.44
CA ASN A 19 -24.32 -2.61 -19.93
C ASN A 19 -23.82 -3.38 -18.70
N ASN A 20 -22.53 -3.74 -18.69
CA ASN A 20 -21.82 -4.22 -17.52
C ASN A 20 -21.72 -3.09 -16.48
N TYR A 21 -22.79 -2.85 -15.72
CA TYR A 21 -22.69 -2.05 -14.50
C TYR A 21 -21.93 -2.89 -13.47
N ALA A 22 -20.65 -2.57 -13.27
CA ALA A 22 -19.89 -3.13 -12.16
C ALA A 22 -20.66 -2.81 -10.87
N THR A 23 -20.98 -3.86 -10.10
CA THR A 23 -21.72 -3.67 -8.86
C THR A 23 -20.85 -2.89 -7.85
N SER A 24 -21.47 -2.28 -6.84
CA SER A 24 -20.72 -1.66 -5.74
C SER A 24 -19.74 -2.64 -5.07
N PHE A 25 -20.07 -3.94 -5.11
CA PHE A 25 -19.23 -5.02 -4.64
C PHE A 25 -18.01 -5.27 -5.55
N ASP A 26 -18.17 -5.24 -6.88
CA ASP A 26 -17.04 -5.40 -7.81
C ASP A 26 -16.07 -4.22 -7.68
N LYS A 27 -16.60 -3.00 -7.60
CA LYS A 27 -15.80 -1.79 -7.33
C LYS A 27 -15.06 -1.87 -5.99
N ALA A 28 -15.71 -2.39 -4.95
CA ALA A 28 -15.09 -2.61 -3.65
C ALA A 28 -13.91 -3.58 -3.75
N LYS A 29 -14.11 -4.72 -4.43
CA LYS A 29 -13.08 -5.74 -4.61
C LYS A 29 -11.89 -5.21 -5.40
N GLU A 30 -12.14 -4.48 -6.48
CA GLU A 30 -11.09 -3.83 -7.28
C GLU A 30 -10.30 -2.82 -6.44
N THR A 31 -10.98 -1.95 -5.70
CA THR A 31 -10.32 -0.96 -4.81
C THR A 31 -9.44 -1.65 -3.76
N ILE A 32 -9.94 -2.76 -3.17
CA ILE A 32 -9.17 -3.58 -2.21
C ILE A 32 -7.94 -4.21 -2.88
N GLN A 33 -8.08 -4.75 -4.08
CA GLN A 33 -6.97 -5.36 -4.82
C GLN A 33 -5.89 -4.33 -5.15
N ILE A 34 -6.28 -3.12 -5.58
CA ILE A 34 -5.36 -2.02 -5.87
C ILE A 34 -4.53 -1.66 -4.63
N ARG A 35 -5.17 -1.41 -3.48
CA ARG A 35 -4.41 -1.05 -2.27
C ARG A 35 -3.54 -2.20 -1.76
N GLN A 36 -3.96 -3.46 -1.92
CA GLN A 36 -3.13 -4.62 -1.57
C GLN A 36 -1.91 -4.74 -2.46
N ALA A 37 -2.07 -4.56 -3.77
CA ALA A 37 -0.96 -4.56 -4.71
C ALA A 37 0.03 -3.42 -4.40
N ALA A 38 -0.47 -2.21 -4.15
CA ALA A 38 0.37 -1.08 -3.80
C ALA A 38 1.12 -1.26 -2.47
N MET A 39 0.50 -1.87 -1.46
CA MET A 39 1.16 -2.23 -0.19
C MET A 39 2.26 -3.29 -0.39
N GLN A 40 2.07 -4.21 -1.34
CA GLN A 40 3.12 -5.17 -1.70
C GLN A 40 4.28 -4.49 -2.44
N GLU A 41 3.98 -3.56 -3.34
CA GLU A 41 5.02 -2.79 -4.03
C GLU A 41 5.82 -1.93 -3.04
N LEU A 42 5.15 -1.27 -2.07
CA LEU A 42 5.78 -0.57 -0.96
C LEU A 42 6.79 -1.47 -0.22
N TRP A 43 6.36 -2.66 0.15
CA TRP A 43 7.22 -3.64 0.82
C TRP A 43 8.44 -4.00 -0.03
N MET A 44 8.27 -4.18 -1.35
CA MET A 44 9.40 -4.49 -2.24
C MET A 44 10.44 -3.37 -2.27
N ARG A 45 10.04 -2.09 -2.23
CA ARG A 45 10.99 -0.95 -2.19
C ARG A 45 11.73 -0.91 -0.86
N ILE A 46 10.99 -1.03 0.25
CA ILE A 46 11.59 -1.09 1.59
C ILE A 46 12.64 -2.22 1.67
N LYS A 47 12.31 -3.40 1.14
CA LYS A 47 13.24 -4.53 1.12
C LYS A 47 14.49 -4.26 0.28
N ARG A 48 14.37 -3.53 -0.83
CA ARG A 48 15.50 -3.13 -1.68
C ARG A 48 16.39 -2.09 -1.00
N LEU A 49 15.82 -1.25 -0.13
CA LEU A 49 16.58 -0.29 0.69
C LEU A 49 17.33 -0.92 1.87
N SER A 50 16.91 -2.10 2.37
CA SER A 50 17.57 -2.72 3.54
C SER A 50 19.09 -2.91 3.36
N PRO A 51 19.61 -3.49 2.24
CA PRO A 51 21.05 -3.65 2.05
C PRO A 51 21.81 -2.33 1.94
N TYR A 52 21.20 -1.28 1.39
CA TYR A 52 21.81 0.06 1.29
C TYR A 52 22.19 0.58 2.68
N VAL A 53 21.29 0.38 3.64
CA VAL A 53 21.48 0.79 5.04
C VAL A 53 22.38 -0.18 5.82
N GLU A 54 22.09 -1.49 5.75
CA GLU A 54 22.80 -2.52 6.55
C GLU A 54 24.30 -2.59 6.23
N LEU A 55 24.68 -2.23 5.01
CA LEU A 55 26.04 -2.40 4.52
C LEU A 55 26.81 -1.09 4.47
N LYS A 56 26.20 0.04 4.86
CA LYS A 56 26.81 1.37 4.92
C LYS A 56 27.71 1.64 3.71
N GLU A 57 27.13 1.54 2.51
CA GLU A 57 27.81 1.76 1.21
C GLU A 57 28.89 0.72 0.82
N LYS A 58 29.10 -0.36 1.58
CA LYS A 58 30.08 -1.41 1.24
C LYS A 58 29.64 -2.32 0.10
N ILE A 59 28.39 -2.25 -0.31
CA ILE A 59 27.92 -2.77 -1.60
C ILE A 59 27.87 -1.59 -2.55
N ASP A 60 28.31 -1.81 -3.80
CA ASP A 60 28.07 -0.94 -4.96
C ASP A 60 26.57 -0.89 -5.29
N TYR A 61 25.78 -0.41 -4.32
CA TYR A 61 24.36 -0.23 -4.41
C TYR A 61 24.16 1.23 -4.78
N ASN A 62 23.75 1.46 -6.03
CA ASN A 62 23.67 2.80 -6.60
C ASN A 62 22.69 3.66 -5.77
N LYS A 63 23.18 4.78 -5.22
CA LYS A 63 22.39 5.83 -4.58
C LYS A 63 21.17 6.22 -5.41
N ASP A 64 21.28 6.24 -6.75
CA ASP A 64 20.17 6.54 -7.65
C ASP A 64 19.01 5.55 -7.48
N ILE A 65 19.31 4.26 -7.24
CA ILE A 65 18.28 3.24 -7.01
C ILE A 65 17.64 3.45 -5.64
N ALA A 66 18.42 3.80 -4.62
CA ALA A 66 17.89 4.09 -3.29
C ALA A 66 17.00 5.34 -3.29
N ASP A 67 17.42 6.40 -4.00
CA ASP A 67 16.66 7.64 -4.15
C ASP A 67 15.35 7.40 -4.91
N GLN A 68 15.42 6.63 -6.01
CA GLN A 68 14.23 6.22 -6.76
C GLN A 68 13.27 5.38 -5.91
N ASP A 69 13.78 4.43 -5.13
CA ASP A 69 12.94 3.60 -4.26
C ASP A 69 12.24 4.42 -3.17
N ALA A 70 12.95 5.38 -2.58
CA ALA A 70 12.39 6.30 -1.59
C ALA A 70 11.30 7.20 -2.21
N GLU A 71 11.51 7.69 -3.44
CA GLU A 71 10.49 8.43 -4.19
C GLU A 71 9.26 7.57 -4.49
N GLU A 72 9.45 6.34 -4.95
CA GLU A 72 8.35 5.43 -5.25
C GLU A 72 7.52 5.08 -4.00
N ILE A 73 8.16 4.99 -2.82
CA ILE A 73 7.45 4.81 -1.55
C ILE A 73 6.49 5.98 -1.29
N ILE A 74 6.96 7.22 -1.42
CA ILE A 74 6.14 8.42 -1.22
C ILE A 74 4.94 8.40 -2.19
N LEU A 75 5.19 8.16 -3.47
CA LEU A 75 4.15 8.13 -4.50
C LEU A 75 3.11 7.02 -4.26
N LEU A 76 3.53 5.85 -3.77
CA LEU A 76 2.62 4.75 -3.46
C LEU A 76 1.76 5.05 -2.23
N LEU A 77 2.30 5.73 -1.22
CA LEU A 77 1.52 6.21 -0.07
C LEU A 77 0.47 7.23 -0.55
N GLU A 78 0.88 8.27 -1.27
CA GLU A 78 -0.05 9.28 -1.80
C GLU A 78 -1.21 8.65 -2.61
N LYS A 79 -0.89 7.71 -3.51
CA LYS A 79 -1.90 7.04 -4.35
C LYS A 79 -2.83 6.10 -3.60
N THR A 80 -2.45 5.64 -2.40
CA THR A 80 -3.27 4.69 -1.63
C THR A 80 -4.04 5.32 -0.48
N LYS A 81 -3.75 6.57 -0.14
CA LYS A 81 -4.42 7.33 0.92
C LYS A 81 -5.95 7.37 0.78
N ASP A 82 -6.45 7.46 -0.43
CA ASP A 82 -7.90 7.57 -0.69
C ASP A 82 -8.59 6.22 -0.99
N LEU A 83 -7.88 5.09 -0.88
CA LEU A 83 -8.41 3.75 -1.18
C LEU A 83 -9.13 3.08 0.01
N TRP A 84 -9.65 3.88 0.95
CA TRP A 84 -10.37 3.43 2.14
C TRP A 84 -11.85 3.83 2.22
N PRO A 85 -12.61 3.97 1.12
CA PRO A 85 -14.00 4.37 1.22
C PRO A 85 -14.85 3.29 1.90
N SER A 86 -15.97 3.69 2.52
CA SER A 86 -16.82 2.80 3.35
C SER A 86 -17.32 1.55 2.61
N TYR A 87 -17.54 1.64 1.29
CA TYR A 87 -17.95 0.50 0.47
C TYR A 87 -16.88 -0.62 0.39
N THR A 88 -15.63 -0.34 0.79
CA THR A 88 -14.55 -1.33 0.88
C THR A 88 -14.48 -2.04 2.24
N ASN A 89 -15.40 -1.75 3.16
CA ASN A 89 -15.52 -2.49 4.43
C ASN A 89 -16.13 -3.88 4.20
N LEU A 90 -15.34 -4.76 3.60
CA LEU A 90 -15.68 -6.16 3.34
C LEU A 90 -14.94 -7.12 4.29
N SER A 91 -14.55 -6.61 5.45
CA SER A 91 -13.78 -7.35 6.47
C SER A 91 -14.51 -8.60 6.98
N ALA A 92 -15.84 -8.55 7.13
CA ALA A 92 -16.66 -9.69 7.55
C ALA A 92 -16.74 -10.82 6.51
N LYS A 93 -16.40 -10.54 5.25
CA LYS A 93 -16.44 -11.50 4.13
C LYS A 93 -15.06 -12.03 3.73
N SER A 94 -14.03 -11.76 4.56
CA SER A 94 -12.64 -12.19 4.33
C SER A 94 -12.00 -11.74 3.01
N PHE A 95 -12.55 -10.70 2.36
CA PHE A 95 -11.96 -10.13 1.13
C PHE A 95 -10.79 -9.19 1.42
N THR A 96 -10.60 -8.78 2.66
CA THR A 96 -9.52 -7.88 3.07
C THR A 96 -9.04 -8.21 4.48
N ASN A 97 -7.74 -7.99 4.73
CA ASN A 97 -7.16 -8.09 6.07
C ASN A 97 -7.36 -6.79 6.87
N ALA A 98 -7.89 -5.72 6.27
CA ALA A 98 -8.31 -4.54 7.00
C ALA A 98 -9.43 -4.91 7.98
N THR A 99 -9.26 -4.54 9.24
CA THR A 99 -10.28 -4.72 10.28
C THR A 99 -11.37 -3.64 10.17
N PRO A 100 -12.57 -3.86 10.72
CA PRO A 100 -13.60 -2.81 10.79
C PRO A 100 -13.12 -1.50 11.44
N ALA A 101 -12.07 -1.54 12.27
CA ALA A 101 -11.54 -0.40 13.01
C ALA A 101 -11.05 0.73 12.09
N VAL A 102 -10.60 0.44 10.86
CA VAL A 102 -10.21 1.47 9.87
C VAL A 102 -11.33 2.48 9.66
N TRP A 103 -12.58 2.00 9.53
CA TRP A 103 -13.74 2.85 9.29
C TRP A 103 -14.40 3.34 10.58
N ALA A 104 -14.20 2.65 11.70
CA ALA A 104 -14.74 3.06 13.00
C ALA A 104 -13.90 4.16 13.67
N LEU A 105 -12.60 4.25 13.34
CA LEU A 105 -11.64 5.19 13.91
C LEU A 105 -10.85 5.92 12.80
N PRO A 106 -11.53 6.64 11.89
CA PRO A 106 -10.89 7.22 10.70
C PRO A 106 -9.77 8.21 11.05
N ASP A 107 -9.94 9.05 12.07
CA ASP A 107 -8.93 10.03 12.47
C ASP A 107 -7.66 9.37 13.02
N TYR A 108 -7.81 8.25 13.72
CA TYR A 108 -6.66 7.52 14.25
C TYR A 108 -5.96 6.72 13.15
N PHE A 109 -6.72 6.18 12.19
CA PHE A 109 -6.17 5.57 10.98
C PHE A 109 -5.35 6.59 10.19
N GLU A 110 -5.93 7.76 9.90
CA GLU A 110 -5.26 8.85 9.19
C GLU A 110 -3.99 9.30 9.91
N LYS A 111 -4.05 9.47 11.24
CA LYS A 111 -2.86 9.81 12.04
C LYS A 111 -1.72 8.81 11.85
N LEU A 112 -1.99 7.51 11.92
CA LEU A 112 -0.96 6.49 11.75
C LEU A 112 -0.50 6.37 10.29
N TYR A 113 -1.40 6.61 9.33
CA TYR A 113 -1.07 6.64 7.91
C TYR A 113 -0.11 7.81 7.59
N SER A 114 -0.43 9.02 8.04
CA SER A 114 0.43 10.19 7.84
C SER A 114 1.76 10.11 8.57
N ALA A 115 1.88 9.34 9.65
CA ALA A 115 3.18 9.04 10.24
C ALA A 115 4.10 8.27 9.26
N ALA A 116 3.54 7.39 8.43
CA ALA A 116 4.29 6.71 7.37
C ALA A 116 4.65 7.67 6.23
N GLU A 117 3.73 8.56 5.83
CA GLU A 117 3.99 9.59 4.81
C GLU A 117 5.18 10.49 5.22
N VAL A 118 5.16 11.03 6.44
CA VAL A 118 6.24 11.87 6.97
C VAL A 118 7.56 11.11 7.08
N SER A 119 7.53 9.85 7.52
CA SER A 119 8.74 9.03 7.62
C SER A 119 9.34 8.73 6.26
N ALA A 120 8.52 8.50 5.23
CA ALA A 120 8.98 8.28 3.86
C ALA A 120 9.63 9.52 3.24
N ILE A 121 9.09 10.72 3.52
CA ILE A 121 9.69 11.98 3.10
C ILE A 121 11.07 12.16 3.75
N THR A 122 11.14 11.95 5.06
CA THR A 122 12.41 12.03 5.81
C THR A 122 13.44 11.06 5.27
N LEU A 123 13.03 9.83 4.94
CA LEU A 123 13.89 8.81 4.34
C LEU A 123 14.48 9.25 3.00
N LYS A 124 13.66 9.83 2.12
CA LYS A 124 14.15 10.37 0.85
C LYS A 124 15.17 11.49 1.09
N GLU A 125 14.85 12.43 1.98
CA GLU A 125 15.74 13.56 2.30
C GLU A 125 17.12 13.09 2.81
N THR A 126 17.16 12.10 3.71
CA THR A 126 18.45 11.58 4.23
C THR A 126 19.24 10.85 3.16
N ILE A 127 18.57 10.07 2.29
CA ILE A 127 19.22 9.40 1.16
C ILE A 127 19.79 10.44 0.20
N SER A 128 19.01 11.46 -0.21
CA SER A 128 19.48 12.49 -1.14
C SER A 128 20.70 13.25 -0.59
N ASN A 129 20.78 13.44 0.74
CA ASN A 129 21.88 14.14 1.42
C ASN A 129 23.11 13.28 1.73
N ASP A 130 23.14 12.00 1.35
CA ASP A 130 24.21 11.04 1.72
C ASP A 130 24.38 10.90 3.25
N ASP A 131 23.30 11.08 4.00
CA ASP A 131 23.28 10.89 5.45
C ASP A 131 22.90 9.45 5.79
N ILE A 132 23.89 8.55 5.83
CA ILE A 132 23.68 7.11 6.10
C ILE A 132 23.10 6.88 7.50
N ASP A 133 23.60 7.57 8.53
CA ASP A 133 23.09 7.39 9.90
C ASP A 133 21.66 7.97 10.04
N GLY A 134 21.37 9.09 9.36
CA GLY A 134 20.01 9.61 9.22
C GLY A 134 19.09 8.66 8.47
N THR A 135 19.58 8.04 7.39
CA THR A 135 18.84 7.05 6.60
C THR A 135 18.51 5.80 7.43
N GLU A 136 19.44 5.33 8.25
CA GLU A 136 19.22 4.24 9.22
C GLU A 136 18.03 4.57 10.12
N LYS A 137 18.03 5.77 10.72
CA LYS A 137 16.95 6.23 11.60
C LYS A 137 15.63 6.43 10.87
N ALA A 138 15.68 6.99 9.65
CA ALA A 138 14.47 7.23 8.86
C ALA A 138 13.79 5.92 8.44
N MET A 139 14.57 4.90 8.04
CA MET A 139 14.05 3.54 7.82
C MET A 139 13.39 2.97 9.08
N CYS A 140 13.94 3.26 10.26
CA CYS A 140 13.38 2.87 11.56
C CYS A 140 12.05 3.50 11.87
N ASN A 141 11.95 4.80 11.64
CA ASN A 141 10.70 5.51 11.84
C ASN A 141 9.63 5.06 10.83
N LEU A 142 10.01 4.80 9.58
CA LEU A 142 9.10 4.23 8.57
C LEU A 142 8.61 2.84 8.97
N GLY A 143 9.52 1.93 9.36
CA GLY A 143 9.17 0.59 9.84
C GLY A 143 8.22 0.63 11.04
N ASN A 144 8.48 1.50 12.02
CA ASN A 144 7.60 1.72 13.17
C ASN A 144 6.22 2.26 12.79
N ALA A 145 6.15 3.18 11.82
CA ALA A 145 4.88 3.70 11.33
C ALA A 145 4.04 2.60 10.65
N CYS A 146 4.66 1.81 9.77
CA CYS A 146 4.04 0.64 9.15
C CYS A 146 3.56 -0.36 10.20
N GLY A 147 4.42 -0.75 11.14
CA GLY A 147 4.12 -1.70 12.21
C GLY A 147 2.98 -1.24 13.12
N SER A 148 3.00 0.03 13.53
CA SER A 148 1.95 0.62 14.38
C SER A 148 0.60 0.64 13.67
N CYS A 149 0.54 1.02 12.39
CA CYS A 149 -0.70 0.99 11.62
C CYS A 149 -1.23 -0.44 11.49
N HIS A 150 -0.37 -1.38 11.11
CA HIS A 150 -0.76 -2.79 10.96
C HIS A 150 -1.26 -3.40 12.27
N ALA A 151 -0.59 -3.14 13.40
CA ALA A 151 -0.99 -3.66 14.70
C ALA A 151 -2.39 -3.20 15.13
N ASN A 152 -2.81 -2.01 14.73
CA ASN A 152 -4.12 -1.46 15.07
C ASN A 152 -5.21 -1.86 14.06
N PHE A 153 -4.85 -2.01 12.78
CA PHE A 153 -5.84 -2.02 11.70
C PHE A 153 -5.80 -3.24 10.77
N ARG A 154 -4.76 -4.07 10.81
CA ARG A 154 -4.60 -5.24 9.94
C ARG A 154 -4.67 -6.54 10.74
N ARG A 155 -5.49 -7.49 10.28
CA ARG A 155 -5.47 -8.86 10.80
C ARG A 155 -4.13 -9.50 10.50
N LEU A 156 -3.48 -10.02 11.53
CA LEU A 156 -2.30 -10.87 11.42
C LEU A 156 -2.74 -12.28 11.01
N LEU A 157 -2.40 -12.70 9.79
CA LEU A 157 -2.49 -14.10 9.41
C LEU A 157 -1.20 -14.81 9.84
N THR A 158 -1.30 -16.03 10.37
CA THR A 158 -0.13 -16.81 10.81
C THR A 158 0.88 -17.03 9.68
N SER A 159 0.41 -17.13 8.43
CA SER A 159 1.23 -17.21 7.22
C SER A 159 2.01 -15.92 6.91
N GLN A 160 1.57 -14.78 7.44
CA GLN A 160 2.17 -13.46 7.20
C GLN A 160 3.11 -13.03 8.34
N LEU A 161 3.12 -13.75 9.47
CA LEU A 161 3.97 -13.44 10.62
C LEU A 161 5.46 -13.40 10.24
N ALA A 162 5.95 -14.36 9.44
CA ALA A 162 7.35 -14.39 9.04
C ALA A 162 7.78 -13.15 8.22
N SER A 163 6.92 -12.68 7.31
CA SER A 163 7.16 -11.47 6.51
C SER A 163 7.01 -10.18 7.32
N GLU A 164 6.10 -10.15 8.29
CA GLU A 164 5.88 -8.95 9.12
C GLU A 164 6.95 -8.77 10.19
N VAL A 165 7.53 -9.86 10.69
CA VAL A 165 8.63 -9.83 11.67
C VAL A 165 9.99 -9.60 10.99
N SER A 166 10.13 -9.98 9.71
CA SER A 166 11.35 -9.75 8.91
C SER A 166 11.37 -8.43 8.15
N GLY A 167 10.24 -7.71 8.08
CA GLY A 167 10.18 -6.38 7.47
C GLY A 167 10.79 -5.33 8.37
N TRP A 168 12.08 -5.04 8.14
CA TRP A 168 12.91 -4.04 8.81
C TRP A 168 12.36 -3.69 10.20
N SER A 169 12.47 -4.63 11.14
CA SER A 169 11.93 -4.53 12.49
C SER A 169 12.84 -3.74 13.44
N GLY A 170 13.72 -2.90 12.90
CA GLY A 170 14.72 -2.18 13.69
C GLY A 170 15.66 -3.09 14.47
N GLN A 171 15.87 -4.34 14.03
CA GLN A 171 16.69 -5.35 14.73
C GLN A 171 18.10 -4.86 15.09
N TYR A 172 18.57 -3.78 14.45
CA TYR A 172 19.91 -3.24 14.62
C TYR A 172 19.97 -1.86 15.29
N ILE A 173 18.84 -1.15 15.51
CA ILE A 173 18.85 0.19 16.13
C ILE A 173 18.30 0.12 17.56
N LYS A 174 19.17 0.41 18.54
CA LYS A 174 18.73 0.74 19.91
C LYS A 174 18.06 2.12 19.90
N ASN A 175 16.74 2.12 19.73
CA ASN A 175 15.85 3.29 19.68
C ASN A 175 15.94 4.08 18.37
N CYS A 176 14.82 4.16 17.64
CA CYS A 176 14.67 4.94 16.41
C CYS A 176 14.66 6.48 16.62
N ASN A 177 15.08 6.98 17.79
CA ASN A 177 14.95 8.38 18.19
C ASN A 177 16.19 9.21 17.81
#